data_AF-A0AAD4STP7-F1
#
_entry.id   AF-A0AAD4STP7-F1
#
_cell.length_a   1.000
_cell.length_b   1.000
_cell.length_c   1.000
_cell.angle_alpha   90.00
_cell.angle_beta   90.00
_cell.angle_gamma   90.00
#
_symmetry.space_group_name_H-M   'P 1'
#
loop_
_entity.id
_entity.type
_entity.pdbx_description
1 polymer ?
#
loop_
_entity_poly.entity_id
_entity_poly.type
_entity_poly.pdbx_seq_one_letter_code
_entity_poly.pdbx_strand_id
1 'polypeptide(L)'
;MLLPLISFPIYVYVSIILLPTYSFIHTFMSSFPVSFSVRSSNLDMTKDNTKKPVTRQTDYMYPPSIWDHDFVQSLKSDYTELKYGKRAEALKERFRQMFVDRRKVRNGSPSTDLLKLINITQRLGIGYHFYDEIKAGLRFIKDEHNDWEEEDLFVQAVRFRLLREHGYEASQDVFKKFMEEAKSSRDVIMKTCIGNNKEIEGILSVYEASFYAFQGEPFLKEVKEFTASLLREYLTLKEENINTKMIKHALELPLHWRLQRLEARWFIDIYEMMEDMNPLLLEFAKLDFNMVQAIYQEDLKYISRWWKELDYLDILKFSRDRWAESFLWTVGLNFDPRKYGSYRRYLTKITIILTTIDDMNEIYASQDEAKMFSDAVERWDINTIEDLPYFMKICFMALFNSINEIAYDIVKKHGSNPLSFFRTSLTVFCKLYLEEVKWIEYTPTLEEYLNTAWLSAGGNTLSIVAFFALVREPTKEALERIMDINLLDIKRYTHEIGRLMNDLGTSSDELARGNTPTSIQCVMHETGASESAARQHIMRLINDKWEMINSDKLCQSVYPELFIDFVQSSTRGYHCYYLHGDGYGVAAKDLLKGHLISLYFEPIPIAYKEDAPSI
;
A
#
# COMPACT_ATOMS: atom_id res chain seq x y z
N MET A 1 25.04 -15.02 61.37
CA MET A 1 23.65 -14.81 61.85
C MET A 1 22.73 -15.43 60.80
N LEU A 2 22.04 -16.49 61.21
CA LEU A 2 21.09 -17.41 60.53
C LEU A 2 20.63 -17.11 59.07
N LEU A 3 21.11 -17.98 58.17
CA LEU A 3 20.48 -18.78 57.07
C LEU A 3 18.91 -18.94 57.11
N PRO A 4 18.24 -19.62 56.13
CA PRO A 4 17.88 -19.25 54.74
C PRO A 4 16.48 -19.83 54.29
N LEU A 5 16.20 -19.89 52.97
CA LEU A 5 15.23 -20.79 52.26
C LEU A 5 13.71 -20.56 52.57
N ILE A 6 12.71 -20.77 51.70
CA ILE A 6 12.36 -21.90 50.82
C ILE A 6 11.37 -21.42 49.72
N SER A 7 11.43 -22.13 48.61
CA SER A 7 10.67 -22.21 47.34
C SER A 7 9.12 -22.30 47.33
N PHE A 8 8.51 -21.78 46.22
CA PHE A 8 7.41 -22.23 45.30
C PHE A 8 6.35 -23.30 45.74
N PRO A 9 5.25 -23.58 44.96
CA PRO A 9 4.35 -22.82 44.06
C PRO A 9 2.83 -23.09 44.38
N ILE A 10 1.87 -22.62 43.57
CA ILE A 10 0.71 -23.39 42.98
C ILE A 10 -0.38 -22.47 42.39
N TYR A 11 -0.78 -22.81 41.16
CA TYR A 11 -1.95 -22.39 40.37
C TYR A 11 -3.31 -22.58 41.07
N VAL A 12 -4.30 -21.71 40.83
CA VAL A 12 -5.71 -22.10 40.52
C VAL A 12 -6.42 -21.00 39.71
N TYR A 13 -6.95 -21.41 38.56
CA TYR A 13 -8.01 -20.78 37.74
C TYR A 13 -9.32 -20.60 38.52
N VAL A 14 -10.04 -19.48 38.40
CA VAL A 14 -11.51 -19.44 38.16
C VAL A 14 -11.90 -18.07 37.59
N SER A 15 -12.38 -18.08 36.35
CA SER A 15 -13.27 -17.06 35.79
C SER A 15 -14.69 -17.30 36.29
N ILE A 16 -15.45 -16.27 36.70
CA ILE A 16 -16.90 -16.17 36.48
C ILE A 16 -17.28 -14.68 36.46
N ILE A 17 -17.96 -14.34 35.37
CA ILE A 17 -18.63 -13.09 35.01
C ILE A 17 -19.91 -12.95 35.85
N LEU A 18 -20.29 -11.71 36.22
CA LEU A 18 -21.65 -11.17 36.10
C LEU A 18 -21.65 -9.64 36.35
N LEU A 19 -22.07 -8.90 35.32
CA LEU A 19 -22.43 -7.46 35.24
C LEU A 19 -23.66 -7.12 36.13
N PRO A 20 -24.25 -5.90 36.09
CA PRO A 20 -23.70 -4.56 36.27
C PRO A 20 -24.56 -3.74 37.27
N THR A 21 -24.06 -2.64 37.85
CA THR A 21 -24.96 -1.61 38.42
C THR A 21 -24.54 -0.21 38.00
N TYR A 22 -25.35 0.33 37.10
CA TYR A 22 -25.56 1.75 36.83
C TYR A 22 -26.06 2.46 38.09
N SER A 23 -25.85 3.78 38.13
CA SER A 23 -26.39 4.76 39.09
C SER A 23 -25.57 4.95 40.37
N PHE A 24 -24.61 5.88 40.31
CA PHE A 24 -24.35 6.86 41.37
C PHE A 24 -23.27 7.84 40.87
N ILE A 25 -23.70 8.96 40.28
CA ILE A 25 -23.12 10.32 40.34
C ILE A 25 -24.14 11.20 39.59
N HIS A 26 -25.32 11.33 40.18
CA HIS A 26 -26.30 12.36 39.86
C HIS A 26 -26.88 12.76 41.21
N THR A 27 -26.17 13.63 41.93
CA THR A 27 -26.65 14.52 43.02
C THR A 27 -25.42 15.18 43.64
N PHE A 28 -24.83 16.19 42.99
CA PHE A 28 -24.05 17.23 43.68
C PHE A 28 -23.78 18.46 42.79
N MET A 29 -24.80 18.99 42.11
CA MET A 29 -24.75 20.36 41.55
C MET A 29 -26.14 20.96 41.51
N SER A 30 -26.58 21.57 42.61
CA SER A 30 -27.71 22.49 42.62
C SER A 30 -27.68 23.35 43.88
N SER A 31 -26.93 24.46 43.85
CA SER A 31 -27.10 25.62 44.73
C SER A 31 -26.09 26.70 44.29
N PHE A 32 -26.55 27.71 43.55
CA PHE A 32 -26.08 29.12 43.48
C PHE A 32 -26.50 29.71 42.11
N PRO A 33 -27.52 30.57 42.05
CA PRO A 33 -27.87 31.26 40.82
C PRO A 33 -26.95 32.47 40.65
N VAL A 34 -26.04 32.44 39.67
CA VAL A 34 -25.35 33.64 39.18
C VAL A 34 -25.91 33.94 37.80
N SER A 35 -26.71 35.01 37.71
CA SER A 35 -27.23 35.55 36.46
C SER A 35 -26.10 36.22 35.68
N PHE A 36 -25.66 35.64 34.56
CA PHE A 36 -24.87 36.36 33.56
C PHE A 36 -25.82 36.95 32.52
N SER A 37 -25.94 38.28 32.49
CA SER A 37 -26.54 38.97 31.35
C SER A 37 -25.54 38.96 30.21
N VAL A 38 -25.89 38.32 29.09
CA VAL A 38 -25.11 38.43 27.85
C VAL A 38 -25.33 39.83 27.28
N ARG A 39 -24.34 40.71 27.46
CA ARG A 39 -24.21 41.93 26.66
C ARG A 39 -23.46 41.53 25.40
N SER A 40 -24.10 41.67 24.23
CA SER A 40 -23.42 41.56 22.95
C SER A 40 -22.41 42.70 22.81
N SER A 41 -21.15 42.45 23.15
CA SER A 41 -20.04 43.31 22.75
C SER A 41 -19.61 42.86 21.36
N ASN A 42 -19.95 43.67 20.35
CA ASN A 42 -19.25 43.67 19.07
C ASN A 42 -17.76 43.88 19.37
N LEU A 43 -16.96 42.81 19.30
CA LEU A 43 -15.52 42.95 19.20
C LEU A 43 -15.23 43.39 17.77
N ASP A 44 -15.07 44.70 17.61
CA ASP A 44 -14.42 45.29 16.45
C ASP A 44 -13.05 44.63 16.29
N MET A 45 -12.88 43.90 15.20
CA MET A 45 -11.57 43.48 14.73
C MET A 45 -10.75 44.72 14.39
N THR A 46 -9.91 45.17 15.33
CA THR A 46 -8.88 46.15 15.02
C THR A 46 -7.92 45.52 14.02
N LYS A 47 -8.05 45.93 12.74
CA LYS A 47 -7.11 45.64 11.67
C LYS A 47 -5.71 46.09 12.10
N ASP A 48 -4.83 45.13 12.36
CA ASP A 48 -3.40 45.37 12.36
C ASP A 48 -2.98 45.67 10.91
N ASN A 49 -2.95 46.96 10.57
CA ASN A 49 -2.72 47.48 9.22
C ASN A 49 -1.22 47.50 8.82
N THR A 50 -0.39 46.62 9.37
CA THR A 50 1.06 46.57 9.05
C THR A 50 1.50 45.35 8.26
N LYS A 51 0.63 44.37 8.02
CA LYS A 51 0.93 43.25 7.10
C LYS A 51 0.28 43.51 5.74
N LYS A 52 1.08 43.41 4.66
CA LYS A 52 0.56 43.39 3.29
C LYS A 52 -0.58 42.35 3.23
N PRO A 53 -1.71 42.63 2.54
CA PRO A 53 -2.77 41.65 2.40
C PRO A 53 -2.21 40.39 1.73
N VAL A 54 -2.22 39.28 2.46
CA VAL A 54 -1.88 37.96 1.90
C VAL A 54 -2.94 37.63 0.87
N THR A 55 -2.56 37.62 -0.40
CA THR A 55 -3.45 37.18 -1.49
C THR A 55 -3.50 35.66 -1.43
N ARG A 56 -4.55 35.12 -0.81
CA ARG A 56 -4.79 33.67 -0.75
C ARG A 56 -5.42 33.24 -2.06
N GLN A 57 -5.02 32.08 -2.58
CA GLN A 57 -5.65 31.49 -3.75
C GLN A 57 -7.00 30.90 -3.34
N THR A 58 -8.01 31.76 -3.16
CA THR A 58 -9.34 31.37 -2.65
C THR A 58 -10.27 30.79 -3.72
N ASP A 59 -9.87 30.89 -4.98
CA ASP A 59 -10.74 30.55 -6.12
C ASP A 59 -10.68 29.07 -6.50
N TYR A 60 -9.72 28.32 -5.96
CA TYR A 60 -9.60 26.88 -6.17
C TYR A 60 -10.08 26.13 -4.93
N MET A 61 -11.18 25.37 -5.08
CA MET A 61 -11.73 24.52 -4.03
C MET A 61 -11.82 23.09 -4.53
N TYR A 62 -11.23 22.16 -3.79
CA TYR A 62 -11.31 20.75 -4.15
C TYR A 62 -12.75 20.22 -4.02
N PRO A 63 -13.15 19.25 -4.86
CA PRO A 63 -14.41 18.56 -4.68
C PRO A 63 -14.48 17.86 -3.32
N PRO A 64 -15.65 17.88 -2.65
CA PRO A 64 -15.85 17.17 -1.39
C PRO A 64 -15.70 15.65 -1.57
N SER A 65 -15.57 14.91 -0.46
CA SER A 65 -15.63 13.45 -0.52
C SER A 65 -16.97 12.99 -1.09
N ILE A 66 -16.92 11.96 -1.95
CA ILE A 66 -18.11 11.29 -2.46
C ILE A 66 -18.66 10.25 -1.47
N TRP A 67 -17.96 10.03 -0.35
CA TRP A 67 -18.28 9.01 0.64
C TRP A 67 -19.00 9.64 1.83
N ASP A 68 -20.27 9.25 1.99
CA ASP A 68 -21.08 9.74 3.09
C ASP A 68 -20.69 9.06 4.41
N HIS A 69 -20.48 9.87 5.45
CA HIS A 69 -20.11 9.38 6.77
C HIS A 69 -21.21 8.52 7.38
N ASP A 70 -22.47 8.91 7.25
CA ASP A 70 -23.58 8.19 7.90
C ASP A 70 -23.83 6.84 7.21
N PHE A 71 -23.70 6.77 5.88
CA PHE A 71 -23.66 5.52 5.13
C PHE A 71 -22.56 4.59 5.64
N VAL A 72 -21.32 5.09 5.79
CA VAL A 72 -20.20 4.28 6.27
C VAL A 72 -20.41 3.80 7.71
N GLN A 73 -20.95 4.66 8.59
CA GLN A 73 -21.33 4.26 9.94
C GLN A 73 -22.44 3.20 9.96
N SER A 74 -23.33 3.20 8.96
CA SER A 74 -24.45 2.26 8.87
C SER A 74 -24.06 0.84 8.40
N LEU A 75 -22.86 0.66 7.84
CA LEU A 75 -22.41 -0.61 7.29
C LEU A 75 -22.52 -1.75 8.32
N LYS A 76 -22.99 -2.92 7.89
CA LYS A 76 -23.04 -4.15 8.70
C LYS A 76 -22.57 -5.31 7.84
N SER A 77 -21.91 -6.27 8.47
CA SER A 77 -21.43 -7.47 7.80
C SER A 77 -21.79 -8.73 8.58
N ASP A 78 -22.55 -9.60 7.93
CA ASP A 78 -22.93 -10.92 8.45
C ASP A 78 -21.70 -11.83 8.54
N TYR A 79 -20.60 -11.51 7.85
CA TYR A 79 -19.36 -12.30 7.85
C TYR A 79 -18.56 -12.23 9.16
N THR A 80 -19.05 -11.47 10.14
CA THR A 80 -18.58 -11.52 11.52
C THR A 80 -19.19 -12.68 12.33
N GLU A 81 -20.22 -13.35 11.81
CA GLU A 81 -20.87 -14.47 12.49
C GLU A 81 -19.95 -15.68 12.66
N LEU A 82 -20.10 -16.37 13.80
CA LEU A 82 -19.28 -17.52 14.17
C LEU A 82 -19.30 -18.67 13.13
N LYS A 83 -20.40 -18.83 12.39
CA LYS A 83 -20.55 -19.89 11.38
C LYS A 83 -19.51 -19.76 10.26
N TYR A 84 -19.22 -18.55 9.82
CA TYR A 84 -18.26 -18.25 8.76
C TYR A 84 -16.83 -18.50 9.25
N GLY A 85 -16.50 -18.04 10.46
CA GLY A 85 -15.20 -18.32 11.08
C GLY A 85 -14.93 -19.82 11.24
N LYS A 86 -15.93 -20.61 11.66
CA LYS A 86 -15.81 -22.08 11.78
C LYS A 86 -15.56 -22.74 10.41
N ARG A 87 -16.29 -22.34 9.37
CA ARG A 87 -16.11 -22.88 8.02
C ARG A 87 -14.75 -22.52 7.44
N ALA A 88 -14.31 -21.27 7.61
CA ALA A 88 -13.00 -20.80 7.16
C ALA A 88 -11.86 -21.59 7.82
N GLU A 89 -11.91 -21.80 9.13
CA GLU A 89 -10.89 -22.60 9.83
C GLU A 89 -10.89 -24.07 9.38
N ALA A 90 -12.05 -24.69 9.16
CA ALA A 90 -12.11 -26.05 8.62
C ALA A 90 -11.48 -26.17 7.22
N LEU A 91 -11.76 -25.21 6.32
CA LEU A 91 -11.15 -25.17 4.99
C LEU A 91 -9.64 -24.93 5.07
N LYS A 92 -9.21 -24.01 5.95
CA LYS A 92 -7.79 -23.72 6.19
C LYS A 92 -7.02 -24.96 6.64
N GLU A 93 -7.51 -25.73 7.62
CA GLU A 93 -6.84 -26.97 8.04
C GLU A 93 -6.76 -28.01 6.92
N ARG A 94 -7.81 -28.13 6.11
CA ARG A 94 -7.81 -29.02 4.95
C ARG A 94 -6.71 -28.64 3.94
N PHE A 95 -6.58 -27.36 3.60
CA PHE A 95 -5.57 -26.91 2.66
C PHE A 95 -4.16 -26.96 3.25
N ARG A 96 -3.99 -26.73 4.55
CA ARG A 96 -2.73 -26.99 5.25
C ARG A 96 -2.29 -28.44 5.07
N GLN A 97 -3.18 -29.41 5.27
CA GLN A 97 -2.87 -30.82 5.04
C GLN A 97 -2.51 -31.09 3.57
N MET A 98 -3.22 -30.46 2.63
CA MET A 98 -2.93 -30.58 1.19
C MET A 98 -1.52 -30.10 0.81
N PHE A 99 -1.01 -29.02 1.43
CA PHE A 99 0.39 -28.59 1.27
C PHE A 99 1.39 -29.65 1.75
N VAL A 100 1.10 -30.27 2.90
CA VAL A 100 1.94 -31.33 3.48
C VAL A 100 1.95 -32.58 2.60
N ASP A 101 0.78 -32.98 2.11
CA ASP A 101 0.61 -34.19 1.29
C ASP A 101 1.33 -34.05 -0.05
N ARG A 102 1.18 -32.90 -0.75
CA ARG A 102 1.85 -32.64 -2.02
C ARG A 102 3.38 -32.62 -1.91
N ARG A 103 3.93 -32.27 -0.73
CA ARG A 103 5.38 -32.34 -0.47
C ARG A 103 5.91 -33.76 -0.25
N LYS A 104 5.05 -34.70 0.17
CA LYS A 104 5.48 -36.07 0.56
C LYS A 104 5.46 -37.08 -0.59
N VAL A 105 4.94 -36.73 -1.76
CA VAL A 105 4.83 -37.63 -2.90
C VAL A 105 6.24 -37.98 -3.41
N ARG A 106 6.62 -39.27 -3.35
CA ARG A 106 7.96 -39.77 -3.71
C ARG A 106 8.11 -40.26 -5.16
N ASN A 107 7.01 -40.42 -5.91
CA ASN A 107 7.02 -40.88 -7.30
C ASN A 107 6.17 -39.94 -8.18
N GLY A 108 6.78 -39.25 -9.16
CA GLY A 108 6.13 -38.25 -10.05
C GLY A 108 6.93 -36.94 -10.14
N SER A 109 6.35 -35.85 -10.66
CA SER A 109 6.87 -34.47 -10.57
C SER A 109 6.25 -33.71 -9.36
N PRO A 110 6.58 -34.06 -8.11
CA PRO A 110 5.91 -33.53 -6.89
C PRO A 110 6.02 -32.01 -6.73
N SER A 111 6.99 -31.36 -7.38
CA SER A 111 7.14 -29.90 -7.38
C SER A 111 6.09 -29.16 -8.18
N THR A 112 5.60 -29.69 -9.31
CA THR A 112 4.67 -28.98 -10.19
C THR A 112 3.31 -28.73 -9.53
N ASP A 113 2.73 -29.75 -8.90
CA ASP A 113 1.43 -29.60 -8.21
C ASP A 113 1.53 -28.72 -6.97
N LEU A 114 2.65 -28.82 -6.23
CA LEU A 114 2.90 -27.95 -5.09
C LEU A 114 3.08 -26.49 -5.55
N LEU A 115 3.83 -26.27 -6.63
CA LEU A 115 4.05 -24.96 -7.24
C LEU A 115 2.73 -24.32 -7.69
N LYS A 116 1.87 -25.07 -8.39
CA LYS A 116 0.53 -24.61 -8.81
C LYS A 116 -0.34 -24.25 -7.61
N LEU A 117 -0.31 -25.06 -6.55
CA LEU A 117 -1.05 -24.76 -5.32
C LEU A 117 -0.57 -23.46 -4.67
N ILE A 118 0.75 -23.27 -4.53
CA ILE A 118 1.34 -22.03 -4.00
C ILE A 118 0.89 -20.84 -4.84
N ASN A 119 1.05 -20.92 -6.17
CA ASN A 119 0.67 -19.88 -7.10
C ASN A 119 -0.79 -19.46 -6.95
N ILE A 120 -1.72 -20.42 -7.04
CA ILE A 120 -3.16 -20.15 -6.96
C ILE A 120 -3.53 -19.58 -5.58
N THR A 121 -2.97 -20.13 -4.50
CA THR A 121 -3.24 -19.68 -3.13
C THR A 121 -2.79 -18.24 -2.90
N GLN A 122 -1.62 -17.85 -3.42
CA GLN A 122 -1.16 -16.46 -3.35
C GLN A 122 -2.03 -15.53 -4.18
N ARG A 123 -2.36 -15.89 -5.43
CA ARG A 123 -3.20 -15.07 -6.31
C ARG A 123 -4.62 -14.90 -5.78
N LEU A 124 -5.16 -15.89 -5.06
CA LEU A 124 -6.46 -15.80 -4.39
C LEU A 124 -6.43 -14.94 -3.10
N GLY A 125 -5.27 -14.40 -2.71
CA GLY A 125 -5.16 -13.52 -1.55
C GLY A 125 -5.26 -14.22 -0.20
N ILE A 126 -5.21 -15.56 -0.17
CA ILE A 126 -5.29 -16.40 1.04
C ILE A 126 -3.93 -16.98 1.45
N GLY A 127 -2.85 -16.68 0.71
CA GLY A 127 -1.49 -17.15 1.00
C GLY A 127 -0.99 -16.78 2.41
N TYR A 128 -1.47 -15.68 2.98
CA TYR A 128 -1.11 -15.23 4.31
C TYR A 128 -1.55 -16.18 5.44
N HIS A 129 -2.47 -17.11 5.18
CA HIS A 129 -2.82 -18.20 6.10
C HIS A 129 -1.80 -19.34 6.12
N PHE A 130 -1.00 -19.46 5.05
CA PHE A 130 -0.15 -20.61 4.77
C PHE A 130 1.33 -20.21 4.63
N TYR A 131 1.76 -19.16 5.35
CA TYR A 131 3.10 -18.59 5.23
C TYR A 131 4.19 -19.66 5.44
N ASP A 132 4.06 -20.47 6.49
CA ASP A 132 5.05 -21.51 6.82
C ASP A 132 5.04 -22.65 5.79
N GLU A 133 3.85 -23.04 5.32
CA GLU A 133 3.65 -24.09 4.33
C GLU A 133 4.21 -23.68 2.96
N ILE A 134 3.95 -22.44 2.52
CA ILE A 134 4.49 -21.85 1.30
C ILE A 134 6.01 -21.77 1.39
N LYS A 135 6.54 -21.19 2.48
CA LYS A 135 7.99 -21.05 2.70
C LYS A 135 8.70 -22.39 2.65
N ALA A 136 8.16 -23.39 3.34
CA ALA A 136 8.75 -24.73 3.33
C ALA A 136 8.53 -25.47 2.00
N GLY A 137 7.46 -25.17 1.26
CA GLY A 137 7.24 -25.68 -0.09
C GLY A 137 8.22 -25.12 -1.12
N LEU A 138 8.48 -23.81 -1.08
CA LEU A 138 9.45 -23.16 -1.97
C LEU A 138 10.89 -23.59 -1.69
N ARG A 139 11.26 -23.83 -0.43
CA ARG A 139 12.55 -24.47 -0.09
C ARG A 139 12.68 -25.83 -0.75
N PHE A 140 11.65 -26.67 -0.63
CA PHE A 140 11.64 -27.98 -1.27
C PHE A 140 11.79 -27.89 -2.80
N ILE A 141 11.05 -26.97 -3.44
CA ILE A 141 11.12 -26.72 -4.90
C ILE A 141 12.51 -26.22 -5.32
N LYS A 142 13.15 -25.38 -4.49
CA LYS A 142 14.51 -24.87 -4.75
C LYS A 142 15.56 -25.98 -4.67
N ASP A 143 15.47 -26.83 -3.65
CA ASP A 143 16.49 -27.85 -3.37
C ASP A 143 16.37 -29.06 -4.32
N GLU A 144 15.24 -29.21 -5.00
CA GLU A 144 15.03 -30.24 -6.01
C GLU A 144 15.96 -30.05 -7.21
N HIS A 145 16.93 -30.96 -7.37
CA HIS A 145 17.88 -30.98 -8.49
C HIS A 145 17.25 -31.61 -9.74
N ASN A 146 16.23 -30.96 -10.29
CA ASN A 146 15.69 -31.32 -11.61
C ASN A 146 16.25 -30.37 -12.67
N ASP A 147 16.46 -30.89 -13.88
CA ASP A 147 16.77 -30.07 -15.03
C ASP A 147 15.52 -29.28 -15.43
N TRP A 148 15.51 -27.96 -15.16
CA TRP A 148 14.35 -27.10 -15.41
C TRP A 148 13.97 -27.09 -16.90
N GLU A 149 14.92 -27.46 -17.79
CA GLU A 149 14.77 -27.41 -19.25
C GLU A 149 13.76 -28.42 -19.82
N GLU A 150 13.40 -29.47 -19.06
CA GLU A 150 12.41 -30.48 -19.47
C GLU A 150 10.98 -30.15 -19.00
N GLU A 151 10.79 -29.14 -18.15
CA GLU A 151 9.47 -28.72 -17.67
C GLU A 151 8.69 -27.95 -18.74
N ASP A 152 7.36 -27.92 -18.64
CA ASP A 152 6.57 -27.02 -19.50
C ASP A 152 6.85 -25.54 -19.17
N LEU A 153 6.73 -24.67 -20.18
CA LEU A 153 7.12 -23.25 -20.07
C LEU A 153 6.39 -22.50 -18.95
N PHE A 154 5.12 -22.87 -18.70
CA PHE A 154 4.35 -22.30 -17.59
C PHE A 154 4.98 -22.65 -16.24
N VAL A 155 5.34 -23.92 -16.01
CA VAL A 155 5.97 -24.36 -14.77
C VAL A 155 7.33 -23.69 -14.58
N GLN A 156 8.17 -23.63 -15.62
CA GLN A 156 9.47 -22.95 -15.55
C GLN A 156 9.32 -21.48 -15.12
N ALA A 157 8.41 -20.75 -15.78
CA ALA A 157 8.21 -19.33 -15.52
C ALA A 157 7.61 -19.07 -14.13
N VAL A 158 6.63 -19.88 -13.70
CA VAL A 158 6.04 -19.77 -12.36
C VAL A 158 7.05 -20.14 -11.28
N ARG A 159 7.89 -21.17 -11.50
CA ARG A 159 8.98 -21.56 -10.58
C ARG A 159 9.97 -20.42 -10.42
N PHE A 160 10.48 -19.88 -11.52
CA PHE A 160 11.37 -18.72 -11.52
C PHE A 160 10.76 -17.55 -10.75
N ARG A 161 9.51 -17.18 -11.09
CA ARG A 161 8.81 -16.04 -10.49
C ARG A 161 8.64 -16.21 -8.98
N LEU A 162 8.13 -17.36 -8.54
CA LEU A 162 7.86 -17.62 -7.12
C LEU A 162 9.14 -17.72 -6.30
N LEU A 163 10.21 -18.29 -6.85
CA LEU A 163 11.51 -18.31 -6.18
C LEU A 163 12.03 -16.89 -5.96
N ARG A 164 12.06 -16.05 -7.00
CA ARG A 164 12.53 -14.66 -6.88
C ARG A 164 11.63 -13.80 -6.00
N GLU A 165 10.31 -13.98 -6.08
CA GLU A 165 9.34 -13.31 -5.23
C GLU A 165 9.63 -13.54 -3.73
N HIS A 166 10.10 -14.73 -3.38
CA HIS A 166 10.43 -15.13 -2.01
C HIS A 166 11.93 -14.99 -1.66
N GLY A 167 12.68 -14.23 -2.46
CA GLY A 167 14.08 -13.91 -2.17
C GLY A 167 15.07 -15.06 -2.43
N TYR A 168 14.70 -16.00 -3.29
CA TYR A 168 15.64 -17.00 -3.81
C TYR A 168 16.24 -16.57 -5.13
N GLU A 169 17.52 -16.87 -5.32
CA GLU A 169 18.16 -16.75 -6.62
C GLU A 169 17.59 -17.79 -7.59
N ALA A 170 17.27 -17.37 -8.80
CA ALA A 170 16.87 -18.21 -9.92
C ALA A 170 17.49 -17.62 -11.19
N SER A 171 18.19 -18.44 -11.97
CA SER A 171 18.91 -17.96 -13.16
C SER A 171 17.96 -17.56 -14.28
N GLN A 172 18.18 -16.39 -14.89
CA GLN A 172 17.45 -15.95 -16.08
C GLN A 172 17.66 -16.88 -17.29
N ASP A 173 18.74 -17.68 -17.26
CA ASP A 173 19.13 -18.58 -18.35
C ASP A 173 18.04 -19.62 -18.69
N VAL A 174 17.14 -19.91 -17.75
CA VAL A 174 15.97 -20.77 -17.96
C VAL A 174 15.14 -20.35 -19.20
N PHE A 175 15.14 -19.06 -19.55
CA PHE A 175 14.36 -18.56 -20.70
C PHE A 175 15.14 -18.53 -22.02
N LYS A 176 16.44 -18.89 -22.05
CA LYS A 176 17.27 -18.82 -23.27
C LYS A 176 16.72 -19.70 -24.40
N LYS A 177 16.46 -20.97 -24.09
CA LYS A 177 15.93 -21.95 -25.05
C LYS A 177 14.61 -21.48 -25.67
N PHE A 178 13.66 -21.05 -24.82
CA PHE A 178 12.39 -20.47 -25.28
C PHE A 178 12.61 -19.26 -26.20
N MET A 179 13.48 -18.33 -25.81
CA MET A 179 13.76 -17.13 -26.60
C MET A 179 14.37 -17.45 -27.97
N GLU A 180 15.29 -18.40 -28.03
CA GLU A 180 15.92 -18.85 -29.29
C GLU A 180 14.91 -19.51 -30.23
N GLU A 181 14.10 -20.43 -29.70
CA GLU A 181 13.05 -21.13 -30.45
C GLU A 181 11.98 -20.14 -30.95
N ALA A 182 11.54 -19.23 -30.08
CA ALA A 182 10.48 -18.28 -30.37
C ALA A 182 10.88 -17.19 -31.37
N LYS A 183 12.12 -16.74 -31.34
CA LYS A 183 12.64 -15.82 -32.36
C LYS A 183 12.81 -16.50 -33.71
N SER A 184 13.21 -17.76 -33.72
CA SER A 184 13.42 -18.52 -34.95
C SER A 184 12.12 -18.96 -35.62
N SER A 185 11.06 -19.17 -34.84
CA SER A 185 9.80 -19.77 -35.30
C SER A 185 8.55 -19.04 -34.80
N ARG A 186 8.57 -17.69 -34.80
CA ARG A 186 7.48 -16.84 -34.30
C ARG A 186 6.09 -17.24 -34.82
N ASP A 187 5.95 -17.39 -36.14
CA ASP A 187 4.67 -17.75 -36.78
C ASP A 187 4.15 -19.12 -36.33
N VAL A 188 5.06 -20.07 -36.06
CA VAL A 188 4.72 -21.41 -35.60
C VAL A 188 4.19 -21.35 -34.17
N ILE A 189 4.89 -20.63 -33.28
CA ILE A 189 4.43 -20.40 -31.91
C ILE A 189 3.05 -19.75 -31.91
N MET A 190 2.85 -18.69 -32.70
CA MET A 190 1.57 -18.00 -32.73
C MET A 190 0.42 -18.92 -33.20
N LYS A 191 0.65 -19.74 -34.23
CA LYS A 191 -0.32 -20.77 -34.65
C LYS A 191 -0.62 -21.77 -33.54
N THR A 192 0.38 -22.21 -32.79
CA THR A 192 0.21 -23.11 -31.65
C THR A 192 -0.59 -22.45 -30.53
N CYS A 193 -0.28 -21.21 -30.15
CA CYS A 193 -1.05 -20.44 -29.16
C CYS A 193 -2.52 -20.30 -29.55
N ILE A 194 -2.81 -20.13 -30.85
CA ILE A 194 -4.19 -20.05 -31.34
C ILE A 194 -4.91 -21.40 -31.17
N GLY A 195 -4.23 -22.52 -31.37
CA GLY A 195 -4.82 -23.86 -31.24
C GLY A 195 -4.85 -24.40 -29.81
N ASN A 196 -3.99 -23.90 -28.92
CA ASN A 196 -3.76 -24.44 -27.58
C ASN A 196 -3.55 -23.35 -26.52
N ASN A 197 -4.48 -23.27 -25.57
CA ASN A 197 -4.48 -22.30 -24.48
C ASN A 197 -3.26 -22.40 -23.55
N LYS A 198 -2.68 -23.60 -23.38
CA LYS A 198 -1.53 -23.80 -22.49
C LYS A 198 -0.28 -23.08 -22.95
N GLU A 199 -0.09 -22.94 -24.27
CA GLU A 199 1.10 -22.30 -24.83
C GLU A 199 1.09 -20.80 -24.52
N ILE A 200 -0.07 -20.15 -24.68
CA ILE A 200 -0.19 -18.72 -24.39
C ILE A 200 -0.13 -18.43 -22.89
N GLU A 201 -0.61 -19.34 -22.03
CA GLU A 201 -0.44 -19.27 -20.57
C GLU A 201 1.04 -19.35 -20.17
N GLY A 202 1.84 -20.16 -20.88
CA GLY A 202 3.29 -20.22 -20.73
C GLY A 202 3.95 -18.88 -21.06
N ILE A 203 3.67 -18.32 -22.23
CA ILE A 203 4.21 -17.01 -22.65
C ILE A 203 3.79 -15.89 -21.69
N LEU A 204 2.52 -15.87 -21.25
CA LEU A 204 2.05 -14.93 -20.24
C LEU A 204 2.82 -15.06 -18.93
N SER A 205 3.10 -16.29 -18.49
CA SER A 205 3.86 -16.54 -17.27
C SER A 205 5.31 -16.08 -17.40
N VAL A 206 5.95 -16.21 -18.57
CA VAL A 206 7.29 -15.67 -18.85
C VAL A 206 7.28 -14.14 -18.81
N TYR A 207 6.27 -13.51 -19.41
CA TYR A 207 6.08 -12.06 -19.32
C TYR A 207 6.01 -11.61 -17.86
N GLU A 208 5.18 -12.25 -17.03
CA GLU A 208 5.05 -11.91 -15.60
C GLU A 208 6.36 -12.17 -14.82
N ALA A 209 7.06 -13.26 -15.14
CA ALA A 209 8.35 -13.60 -14.54
C ALA A 209 9.42 -12.54 -14.84
N SER A 210 9.41 -11.94 -16.03
CA SER A 210 10.40 -10.95 -16.45
C SER A 210 10.43 -9.67 -15.59
N PHE A 211 9.36 -9.36 -14.85
CA PHE A 211 9.31 -8.21 -13.93
C PHE A 211 10.05 -8.43 -12.61
N TYR A 212 10.55 -9.64 -12.37
CA TYR A 212 11.40 -9.99 -11.23
C TYR A 212 12.90 -9.90 -11.57
N ALA A 213 13.25 -9.17 -12.64
CA ALA A 213 14.64 -8.88 -13.00
C ALA A 213 15.37 -8.13 -11.89
N PHE A 214 16.65 -8.46 -11.73
CA PHE A 214 17.59 -7.75 -10.88
C PHE A 214 18.37 -6.71 -11.69
N GLN A 215 18.97 -5.76 -10.98
CA GLN A 215 19.87 -4.81 -11.60
C GLN A 215 21.00 -5.54 -12.34
N GLY A 216 21.22 -5.19 -13.60
CA GLY A 216 22.26 -5.81 -14.44
C GLY A 216 21.82 -7.05 -15.21
N GLU A 217 20.52 -7.34 -15.29
CA GLU A 217 19.96 -8.43 -16.11
C GLU A 217 19.27 -7.93 -17.39
N PRO A 218 20.02 -7.48 -18.42
CA PRO A 218 19.45 -6.96 -19.66
C PRO A 218 18.71 -8.03 -20.47
N PHE A 219 19.03 -9.31 -20.29
CA PHE A 219 18.33 -10.39 -20.98
C PHE A 219 16.86 -10.51 -20.54
N LEU A 220 16.53 -10.30 -19.27
CA LEU A 220 15.13 -10.26 -18.83
C LEU A 220 14.37 -9.04 -19.38
N LYS A 221 15.06 -7.91 -19.64
CA LYS A 221 14.44 -6.77 -20.35
C LYS A 221 14.06 -7.17 -21.77
N GLU A 222 14.92 -7.89 -22.46
CA GLU A 222 14.63 -8.44 -23.80
C GLU A 222 13.48 -9.45 -23.77
N VAL A 223 13.48 -10.38 -22.80
CA VAL A 223 12.39 -11.35 -22.59
C VAL A 223 11.06 -10.62 -22.39
N LYS A 224 11.04 -9.59 -21.55
CA LYS A 224 9.85 -8.76 -21.27
C LYS A 224 9.29 -8.13 -22.54
N GLU A 225 10.13 -7.46 -23.33
CA GLU A 225 9.72 -6.77 -24.56
C GLU A 225 9.23 -7.76 -25.63
N PHE A 226 9.95 -8.87 -25.80
CA PHE A 226 9.62 -9.88 -26.78
C PHE A 226 8.30 -10.59 -26.47
N THR A 227 8.13 -11.07 -25.23
CA THR A 227 6.88 -11.72 -24.80
C THR A 227 5.70 -10.76 -24.84
N ALA A 228 5.86 -9.49 -24.44
CA ALA A 228 4.83 -8.47 -24.60
C ALA A 228 4.41 -8.30 -26.07
N SER A 229 5.35 -8.41 -27.02
CA SER A 229 5.02 -8.36 -28.46
C SER A 229 4.17 -9.53 -28.92
N LEU A 230 4.46 -10.75 -28.45
CA LEU A 230 3.68 -11.96 -28.77
C LEU A 230 2.29 -11.89 -28.16
N LEU A 231 2.18 -11.44 -26.92
CA LEU A 231 0.91 -11.28 -26.22
C LEU A 231 -0.01 -10.26 -26.92
N ARG A 232 0.54 -9.12 -27.37
CA ARG A 232 -0.22 -8.12 -28.16
C ARG A 232 -0.67 -8.68 -29.50
N GLU A 233 0.17 -9.45 -30.18
CA GLU A 233 -0.18 -10.13 -31.43
C GLU A 233 -1.32 -11.13 -31.22
N TYR A 234 -1.24 -11.96 -30.18
CA TYR A 234 -2.29 -12.91 -29.82
C TYR A 234 -3.65 -12.23 -29.59
N LEU A 235 -3.66 -11.08 -28.91
CA LEU A 235 -4.90 -10.29 -28.69
C LEU A 235 -5.55 -9.80 -29.98
N THR A 236 -4.81 -9.67 -31.08
CA THR A 236 -5.37 -9.29 -32.39
C THR A 236 -5.97 -10.46 -33.14
N LEU A 237 -5.59 -11.70 -32.78
CA LEU A 237 -5.95 -12.93 -33.49
C LEU A 237 -7.03 -13.75 -32.79
N LYS A 238 -7.41 -13.37 -31.56
CA LYS A 238 -8.35 -14.11 -30.73
C LYS A 238 -9.50 -13.24 -30.22
N GLU A 239 -10.69 -13.84 -30.27
CA GLU A 239 -11.87 -13.29 -29.61
C GLU A 239 -11.73 -13.35 -28.08
N GLU A 240 -12.57 -12.58 -27.40
CA GLU A 240 -12.52 -12.46 -25.95
C GLU A 240 -12.81 -13.78 -25.24
N ASN A 241 -11.84 -14.21 -24.44
CA ASN A 241 -11.89 -15.38 -23.57
C ASN A 241 -11.07 -15.12 -22.28
N ILE A 242 -11.00 -16.11 -21.39
CA ILE A 242 -10.26 -15.99 -20.12
C ILE A 242 -8.78 -15.61 -20.32
N ASN A 243 -8.09 -16.20 -21.31
CA ASN A 243 -6.70 -15.88 -21.61
C ASN A 243 -6.54 -14.45 -22.10
N THR A 244 -7.39 -13.98 -23.02
CA THR A 244 -7.33 -12.58 -23.46
C THR A 244 -7.59 -11.59 -22.32
N LYS A 245 -8.47 -11.93 -21.37
CA LYS A 245 -8.71 -11.11 -20.17
C LYS A 245 -7.46 -11.05 -19.29
N MET A 246 -6.83 -12.20 -19.03
CA MET A 246 -5.59 -12.27 -18.26
C MET A 246 -4.44 -11.52 -18.95
N ILE A 247 -4.32 -11.62 -20.28
CA ILE A 247 -3.27 -10.94 -21.05
C ILE A 247 -3.48 -9.42 -21.03
N LYS A 248 -4.71 -8.95 -21.26
CA LYS A 248 -5.03 -7.51 -21.18
C LYS A 248 -4.70 -6.96 -19.79
N HIS A 249 -5.05 -7.71 -18.74
CA HIS A 249 -4.73 -7.36 -17.36
C HIS A 249 -3.20 -7.28 -17.14
N ALA A 250 -2.43 -8.31 -17.51
CA ALA A 250 -0.97 -8.29 -17.33
C ALA A 250 -0.26 -7.19 -18.15
N LEU A 251 -0.74 -6.90 -19.37
CA LEU A 251 -0.17 -5.85 -20.23
C LEU A 251 -0.50 -4.42 -19.76
N GLU A 252 -1.59 -4.23 -19.02
CA GLU A 252 -1.91 -2.95 -18.37
C GLU A 252 -0.95 -2.69 -17.20
N LEU A 253 -0.79 -3.68 -16.32
CA LEU A 253 0.14 -3.65 -15.19
C LEU A 253 0.49 -5.11 -14.82
N PRO A 254 1.77 -5.46 -14.65
CA PRO A 254 2.17 -6.83 -14.32
C PRO A 254 1.77 -7.20 -12.89
N LEU A 255 1.58 -8.49 -12.62
CA LEU A 255 1.24 -9.03 -11.31
C LEU A 255 2.15 -8.52 -10.20
N HIS A 256 3.46 -8.43 -10.45
CA HIS A 256 4.44 -7.96 -9.45
C HIS A 256 4.18 -6.53 -8.97
N TRP A 257 3.60 -5.69 -9.82
CA TRP A 257 3.35 -4.27 -9.55
C TRP A 257 1.91 -3.98 -9.11
N ARG A 258 1.05 -5.00 -9.03
CA ARG A 258 -0.36 -4.86 -8.61
C ARG A 258 -0.52 -4.91 -7.10
N LEU A 259 -1.45 -4.11 -6.57
CA LEU A 259 -1.90 -4.21 -5.18
C LEU A 259 -2.56 -5.57 -4.95
N GLN A 260 -1.97 -6.37 -4.06
CA GLN A 260 -2.31 -7.77 -3.87
C GLN A 260 -3.79 -8.00 -3.53
N ARG A 261 -4.40 -7.12 -2.74
CA ARG A 261 -5.79 -7.32 -2.33
C ARG A 261 -6.80 -7.02 -3.44
N LEU A 262 -6.51 -6.03 -4.29
CA LEU A 262 -7.31 -5.75 -5.48
C LEU A 262 -7.11 -6.84 -6.54
N GLU A 263 -5.87 -7.31 -6.72
CA GLU A 263 -5.58 -8.47 -7.57
C GLU A 263 -6.33 -9.71 -7.10
N ALA A 264 -6.37 -9.97 -5.79
CA ALA A 264 -7.12 -11.12 -5.25
C ALA A 264 -8.62 -11.01 -5.56
N ARG A 265 -9.22 -9.83 -5.43
CA ARG A 265 -10.63 -9.62 -5.80
C ARG A 265 -10.86 -9.97 -7.26
N TRP A 266 -10.04 -9.44 -8.16
CA TRP A 266 -10.15 -9.69 -9.60
C TRP A 266 -9.89 -11.17 -9.94
N PHE A 267 -8.86 -11.77 -9.32
CA PHE A 267 -8.47 -13.15 -9.62
C PHE A 267 -9.46 -14.18 -9.07
N ILE A 268 -10.21 -13.90 -8.00
CA ILE A 268 -11.29 -14.78 -7.55
C ILE A 268 -12.33 -15.00 -8.67
N ASP A 269 -12.70 -13.94 -9.39
CA ASP A 269 -13.67 -14.04 -10.50
C ASP A 269 -13.07 -14.82 -11.68
N ILE A 270 -11.79 -14.60 -11.99
CA ILE A 270 -11.07 -15.33 -13.03
C ILE A 270 -10.96 -16.82 -12.67
N TYR A 271 -10.59 -17.13 -11.42
CA TYR A 271 -10.42 -18.50 -10.94
C TYR A 271 -11.74 -19.28 -11.01
N GLU A 272 -12.87 -18.64 -10.69
CA GLU A 272 -14.20 -19.26 -10.83
C GLU A 272 -14.55 -19.68 -12.26
N MET A 273 -13.97 -19.01 -13.27
CA MET A 273 -14.15 -19.34 -14.69
C MET A 273 -13.17 -20.40 -15.21
N MET A 274 -12.16 -20.81 -14.43
CA MET A 274 -11.16 -21.79 -14.87
C MET A 274 -11.71 -23.22 -14.86
N GLU A 275 -11.32 -24.03 -15.84
CA GLU A 275 -11.77 -25.43 -15.96
C GLU A 275 -11.24 -26.33 -14.83
N ASP A 276 -10.05 -26.05 -14.30
CA ASP A 276 -9.39 -26.81 -13.24
C ASP A 276 -9.57 -26.19 -11.84
N MET A 277 -10.55 -25.29 -11.70
CA MET A 277 -10.88 -24.62 -10.44
C MET A 277 -11.23 -25.61 -9.33
N ASN A 278 -10.63 -25.42 -8.15
CA ASN A 278 -10.95 -26.19 -6.95
C ASN A 278 -12.08 -25.48 -6.17
N PRO A 279 -13.29 -26.06 -6.10
CA PRO A 279 -14.45 -25.38 -5.53
C PRO A 279 -14.29 -25.04 -4.05
N LEU A 280 -13.56 -25.87 -3.30
CA LEU A 280 -13.32 -25.62 -1.88
C LEU A 280 -12.28 -24.52 -1.66
N LEU A 281 -11.33 -24.36 -2.59
CA LEU A 281 -10.32 -23.31 -2.51
C LEU A 281 -10.95 -21.97 -2.90
N LEU A 282 -11.81 -21.97 -3.92
CA LEU A 282 -12.62 -20.81 -4.29
C LEU A 282 -13.56 -20.41 -3.14
N GLU A 283 -14.26 -21.37 -2.53
CA GLU A 283 -15.12 -21.12 -1.37
C GLU A 283 -14.31 -20.48 -0.22
N PHE A 284 -13.13 -21.02 0.08
CA PHE A 284 -12.27 -20.47 1.11
C PHE A 284 -11.81 -19.05 0.79
N ALA A 285 -11.41 -18.78 -0.46
CA ALA A 285 -11.00 -17.45 -0.90
C ALA A 285 -12.13 -16.42 -0.81
N LYS A 286 -13.36 -16.77 -1.25
CA LYS A 286 -14.53 -15.88 -1.14
C LYS A 286 -14.90 -15.61 0.32
N LEU A 287 -14.87 -16.64 1.15
CA LEU A 287 -15.18 -16.55 2.57
C LEU A 287 -14.17 -15.69 3.33
N ASP A 288 -12.88 -15.95 3.14
CA ASP A 288 -11.81 -15.09 3.65
C ASP A 288 -12.00 -13.65 3.17
N PHE A 289 -12.28 -13.47 1.88
CA PHE A 289 -12.41 -12.15 1.29
C PHE A 289 -13.40 -11.27 2.06
N ASN A 290 -14.59 -11.82 2.28
CA ASN A 290 -15.69 -11.13 2.95
C ASN A 290 -15.47 -10.96 4.46
N MET A 291 -14.82 -11.92 5.12
CA MET A 291 -14.45 -11.81 6.54
C MET A 291 -13.45 -10.67 6.76
N VAL A 292 -12.44 -10.57 5.89
CA VAL A 292 -11.47 -9.47 5.94
C VAL A 292 -12.12 -8.13 5.57
N GLN A 293 -13.02 -8.11 4.58
CA GLN A 293 -13.81 -6.91 4.23
C GLN A 293 -14.58 -6.38 5.45
N ALA A 294 -15.17 -7.25 6.28
CA ALA A 294 -15.83 -6.83 7.51
C ALA A 294 -14.87 -6.11 8.49
N ILE A 295 -13.62 -6.55 8.57
CA ILE A 295 -12.58 -5.90 9.39
C ILE A 295 -12.22 -4.52 8.81
N TYR A 296 -12.11 -4.42 7.49
CA TYR A 296 -11.87 -3.13 6.82
C TYR A 296 -13.00 -2.14 7.05
N GLN A 297 -14.26 -2.60 7.03
CA GLN A 297 -15.41 -1.74 7.33
C GLN A 297 -15.33 -1.17 8.75
N GLU A 298 -14.91 -1.95 9.75
CA GLU A 298 -14.75 -1.45 11.12
C GLU A 298 -13.60 -0.44 11.26
N ASP A 299 -12.48 -0.67 10.57
CA ASP A 299 -11.37 0.30 10.52
C ASP A 299 -11.78 1.58 9.78
N LEU A 300 -12.51 1.45 8.66
CA LEU A 300 -13.02 2.58 7.87
C LEU A 300 -14.02 3.42 8.67
N LYS A 301 -14.93 2.78 9.41
CA LYS A 301 -15.84 3.46 10.34
C LYS A 301 -15.09 4.24 11.41
N TYR A 302 -14.02 3.66 11.95
CA TYR A 302 -13.17 4.34 12.93
C TYR A 302 -12.52 5.59 12.32
N ILE A 303 -11.93 5.47 11.13
CA ILE A 303 -11.33 6.61 10.42
C ILE A 303 -12.37 7.67 10.08
N SER A 304 -13.55 7.26 9.59
CA SER A 304 -14.66 8.16 9.30
C SER A 304 -15.09 8.96 10.53
N ARG A 305 -15.19 8.35 11.72
CA ARG A 305 -15.54 9.07 12.95
C ARG A 305 -14.44 10.04 13.36
N TRP A 306 -13.20 9.55 13.39
CA TRP A 306 -12.05 10.38 13.73
C TRP A 306 -11.95 11.60 12.81
N TRP A 307 -12.08 11.42 11.49
CA TRP A 307 -12.03 12.52 10.52
C TRP A 307 -13.18 13.51 10.71
N LYS A 308 -14.42 13.02 10.91
CA LYS A 308 -15.60 13.85 11.17
C LYS A 308 -15.47 14.64 12.48
N GLU A 309 -14.91 14.04 13.54
CA GLU A 309 -14.71 14.67 14.86
C GLU A 309 -13.67 15.78 14.86
N LEU A 310 -12.74 15.80 13.90
CA LEU A 310 -11.81 16.92 13.76
C LEU A 310 -12.54 18.21 13.38
N ASP A 311 -13.71 18.13 12.74
CA ASP A 311 -14.50 19.28 12.25
C ASP A 311 -13.68 20.20 11.32
N TYR A 312 -12.74 19.60 10.59
CA TYR A 312 -11.75 20.33 9.79
C TYR A 312 -12.28 20.83 8.47
N LEU A 313 -13.30 20.21 7.91
CA LEU A 313 -13.74 20.52 6.55
C LEU A 313 -14.31 21.95 6.44
N ASP A 314 -14.87 22.50 7.52
CA ASP A 314 -15.33 23.89 7.53
C ASP A 314 -14.21 24.91 7.78
N ILE A 315 -13.12 24.51 8.44
CA ILE A 315 -11.99 25.39 8.80
C ILE A 315 -10.87 25.35 7.75
N LEU A 316 -10.60 24.17 7.19
CA LEU A 316 -9.52 23.85 6.27
C LEU A 316 -10.07 23.52 4.88
N LYS A 317 -10.96 24.38 4.36
CA LYS A 317 -11.63 24.22 3.05
C LYS A 317 -10.68 24.11 1.85
N PHE A 318 -9.43 24.50 2.02
CA PHE A 318 -8.38 24.35 1.01
C PHE A 318 -7.88 22.91 0.88
N SER A 319 -8.09 22.07 1.90
CA SER A 319 -7.57 20.70 1.95
C SER A 319 -8.51 19.72 1.25
N ARG A 320 -7.92 18.75 0.55
CA ARG A 320 -8.64 17.64 -0.09
C ARG A 320 -9.30 16.73 0.95
N ASP A 321 -10.59 16.51 0.78
CA ASP A 321 -11.36 15.56 1.59
C ASP A 321 -11.30 14.13 1.00
N ARG A 322 -10.27 13.37 1.38
CA ARG A 322 -9.90 12.07 0.76
C ARG A 322 -9.72 10.93 1.77
N TRP A 323 -10.44 10.96 2.88
CA TRP A 323 -10.22 10.02 3.98
C TRP A 323 -10.43 8.53 3.60
N ALA A 324 -11.34 8.22 2.67
CA ALA A 324 -11.59 6.86 2.21
C ALA A 324 -10.52 6.37 1.22
N GLU A 325 -10.07 7.26 0.33
CA GLU A 325 -8.92 7.04 -0.55
C GLU A 325 -7.64 6.86 0.28
N SER A 326 -7.36 7.74 1.24
CA SER A 326 -6.24 7.57 2.18
C SER A 326 -6.32 6.22 2.92
N PHE A 327 -7.52 5.74 3.26
CA PHE A 327 -7.69 4.41 3.86
C PHE A 327 -7.35 3.28 2.89
N LEU A 328 -7.79 3.35 1.62
CA LEU A 328 -7.41 2.40 0.57
C LEU A 328 -5.92 2.34 0.34
N TRP A 329 -5.25 3.50 0.41
CA TRP A 329 -3.80 3.54 0.35
C TRP A 329 -3.21 2.58 1.38
N THR A 330 -3.61 2.70 2.65
CA THR A 330 -3.06 1.87 3.74
C THR A 330 -3.46 0.39 3.71
N VAL A 331 -4.67 0.06 3.23
CA VAL A 331 -5.07 -1.34 3.02
C VAL A 331 -4.17 -1.98 1.96
N GLY A 332 -3.79 -1.22 0.94
CA GLY A 332 -2.84 -1.65 -0.08
C GLY A 332 -1.43 -1.92 0.46
N LEU A 333 -0.99 -1.20 1.49
CA LEU A 333 0.36 -1.32 2.08
C LEU A 333 0.57 -2.61 2.86
N ASN A 334 -0.46 -3.08 3.58
CA ASN A 334 -0.44 -4.41 4.18
C ASN A 334 -1.87 -4.90 4.48
N PHE A 335 -2.29 -5.94 3.77
CA PHE A 335 -3.67 -6.37 3.78
C PHE A 335 -4.00 -7.42 4.86
N ASP A 336 -3.01 -8.07 5.51
CA ASP A 336 -3.29 -9.10 6.55
C ASP A 336 -4.07 -8.47 7.71
N PRO A 337 -5.33 -8.85 7.92
CA PRO A 337 -6.17 -8.22 8.92
C PRO A 337 -5.77 -8.56 10.35
N ARG A 338 -5.08 -9.68 10.58
CA ARG A 338 -4.82 -10.24 11.93
C ARG A 338 -3.68 -9.54 12.64
N LYS A 339 -2.76 -8.92 11.90
CA LYS A 339 -1.53 -8.33 12.44
C LYS A 339 -1.54 -6.80 12.45
N TYR A 340 -2.37 -6.15 11.63
CA TYR A 340 -2.14 -4.75 11.23
C TYR A 340 -3.33 -3.80 11.41
N GLY A 341 -4.34 -4.14 12.23
CA GLY A 341 -5.51 -3.26 12.44
C GLY A 341 -5.16 -1.85 12.92
N SER A 342 -4.35 -1.74 13.99
CA SER A 342 -3.90 -0.43 14.48
C SER A 342 -2.97 0.27 13.49
N TYR A 343 -2.14 -0.50 12.79
CA TYR A 343 -1.22 0.00 11.78
C TYR A 343 -1.96 0.72 10.64
N ARG A 344 -3.03 0.12 10.08
CA ARG A 344 -3.85 0.76 9.04
C ARG A 344 -4.41 2.10 9.50
N ARG A 345 -4.92 2.14 10.74
CA ARG A 345 -5.47 3.36 11.32
C ARG A 345 -4.42 4.45 11.47
N TYR A 346 -3.24 4.12 12.01
CA TYR A 346 -2.14 5.08 12.19
C TYR A 346 -1.71 5.68 10.86
N LEU A 347 -1.42 4.83 9.87
CA LEU A 347 -0.98 5.30 8.56
C LEU A 347 -2.05 6.11 7.85
N THR A 348 -3.34 5.81 8.05
CA THR A 348 -4.41 6.56 7.41
C THR A 348 -4.50 7.96 8.00
N LYS A 349 -4.47 8.08 9.34
CA LYS A 349 -4.42 9.37 10.02
C LYS A 349 -3.24 10.22 9.53
N ILE A 350 -2.05 9.63 9.47
CA ILE A 350 -0.84 10.33 9.01
C ILE A 350 -0.96 10.74 7.54
N THR A 351 -1.44 9.87 6.66
CA THR A 351 -1.62 10.19 5.23
C THR A 351 -2.55 11.40 5.05
N ILE A 352 -3.67 11.43 5.77
CA ILE A 352 -4.63 12.54 5.72
C ILE A 352 -4.00 13.85 6.25
N ILE A 353 -3.26 13.78 7.35
CA ILE A 353 -2.59 14.95 7.93
C ILE A 353 -1.49 15.48 6.99
N LEU A 354 -0.67 14.60 6.43
CA LEU A 354 0.36 14.99 5.47
C LEU A 354 -0.25 15.63 4.23
N THR A 355 -1.37 15.10 3.73
CA THR A 355 -2.13 15.70 2.61
C THR A 355 -2.65 17.10 2.98
N THR A 356 -3.12 17.28 4.22
CA THR A 356 -3.59 18.59 4.68
C THR A 356 -2.46 19.62 4.77
N ILE A 357 -1.27 19.19 5.21
CA ILE A 357 -0.08 20.06 5.29
C ILE A 357 0.43 20.39 3.87
N ASP A 358 0.40 19.42 2.97
CA ASP A 358 0.71 19.57 1.54
C ASP A 358 -0.20 20.64 0.91
N ASP A 359 -1.53 20.46 0.97
CA ASP A 359 -2.50 21.44 0.45
C ASP A 359 -2.39 22.81 1.12
N MET A 360 -2.10 22.84 2.43
CA MET A 360 -1.89 24.07 3.16
C MET A 360 -0.73 24.86 2.57
N ASN A 361 0.39 24.21 2.33
CA ASN A 361 1.58 24.87 1.81
C ASN A 361 1.42 25.19 0.32
N GLU A 362 0.92 24.28 -0.51
CA GLU A 362 0.80 24.51 -1.96
C GLU A 362 -0.20 25.60 -2.33
N ILE A 363 -1.34 25.71 -1.61
CA ILE A 363 -2.50 26.51 -2.08
C ILE A 363 -2.78 27.70 -1.16
N TYR A 364 -2.53 27.58 0.14
CA TYR A 364 -3.14 28.49 1.11
C TYR A 364 -2.15 29.38 1.87
N ALA A 365 -1.06 28.81 2.37
CA ALA A 365 -0.09 29.49 3.21
C ALA A 365 0.87 30.34 2.39
N SER A 366 1.23 31.51 2.90
CA SER A 366 2.40 32.24 2.42
C SER A 366 3.70 31.54 2.84
N GLN A 367 4.82 31.86 2.19
CA GLN A 367 6.14 31.30 2.55
C GLN A 367 6.52 31.60 4.01
N ASP A 368 6.20 32.80 4.51
CA ASP A 368 6.43 33.17 5.92
C ASP A 368 5.58 32.32 6.87
N GLU A 369 4.31 32.10 6.54
CA GLU A 369 3.42 31.23 7.32
C GLU A 369 3.90 29.75 7.27
N ALA A 370 4.30 29.24 6.10
CA ALA A 370 4.83 27.88 5.94
C ALA A 370 6.12 27.68 6.76
N LYS A 371 6.98 28.70 6.83
CA LYS A 371 8.16 28.71 7.71
C LYS A 371 7.76 28.71 9.18
N MET A 372 6.78 29.52 9.59
CA MET A 372 6.26 29.52 10.96
C MET A 372 5.73 28.14 11.36
N PHE A 373 4.99 27.47 10.48
CA PHE A 373 4.50 26.12 10.71
C PHE A 373 5.64 25.10 10.84
N SER A 374 6.63 25.16 9.94
CA SER A 374 7.82 24.29 9.98
C SER A 374 8.59 24.46 11.28
N ASP A 375 8.78 25.70 11.75
CA ASP A 375 9.44 26.00 13.02
C ASP A 375 8.65 25.47 14.23
N ALA A 376 7.31 25.51 14.17
CA ALA A 376 6.45 24.93 15.21
C ALA A 376 6.59 23.39 15.26
N VAL A 377 6.62 22.71 14.11
CA VAL A 377 6.86 21.26 14.00
C VAL A 377 8.25 20.88 14.51
N GLU A 378 9.28 21.67 14.21
CA GLU A 378 10.64 21.43 14.70
C GLU A 378 10.74 21.56 16.23
N ARG A 379 10.14 22.62 16.79
CA ARG A 379 10.08 22.84 18.24
C ARG A 379 9.28 21.74 18.94
N TRP A 380 8.18 21.28 18.32
CA TRP A 380 7.29 20.25 18.83
C TRP A 380 6.77 20.56 20.25
N ASP A 381 6.37 21.82 20.45
CA ASP A 381 5.80 22.32 21.70
C ASP A 381 4.39 22.86 21.43
N ILE A 382 3.40 22.36 22.18
CA ILE A 382 2.01 22.77 22.03
C ILE A 382 1.81 24.27 22.25
N ASN A 383 2.65 24.93 23.05
CA ASN A 383 2.54 26.36 23.30
C ASN A 383 2.84 27.22 22.07
N THR A 384 3.51 26.66 21.05
CA THR A 384 3.79 27.36 19.79
C THR A 384 2.54 27.69 18.99
N ILE A 385 1.40 27.07 19.33
CA ILE A 385 0.13 27.38 18.67
C ILE A 385 -0.20 28.86 18.81
N GLU A 386 0.10 29.51 19.93
CA GLU A 386 -0.29 30.91 20.18
C GLU A 386 0.18 31.88 19.08
N ASP A 387 1.34 31.58 18.49
CA ASP A 387 1.96 32.37 17.43
C ASP A 387 1.43 32.04 16.02
N LEU A 388 0.72 30.93 15.84
CA LEU A 388 0.23 30.47 14.55
C LEU A 388 -1.10 31.13 14.14
N PRO A 389 -1.33 31.38 12.84
CA PRO A 389 -2.67 31.67 12.32
C PRO A 389 -3.69 30.59 12.70
N TYR A 390 -4.97 30.96 12.84
CA TYR A 390 -6.01 30.05 13.33
C TYR A 390 -6.09 28.71 12.57
N PHE A 391 -6.02 28.72 11.23
CA PHE A 391 -6.05 27.49 10.43
C PHE A 391 -4.82 26.59 10.71
N MET A 392 -3.64 27.19 10.87
CA MET A 392 -2.41 26.47 11.24
C MET A 392 -2.47 25.92 12.67
N LYS A 393 -3.13 26.62 13.59
CA LYS A 393 -3.38 26.12 14.95
C LYS A 393 -4.12 24.78 14.88
N ILE A 394 -5.23 24.68 14.13
CA ILE A 394 -5.97 23.41 14.09
C ILE A 394 -5.17 22.33 13.37
N CYS A 395 -4.50 22.65 12.26
CA CYS A 395 -3.66 21.69 11.54
C CYS A 395 -2.51 21.15 12.41
N PHE A 396 -1.81 22.02 13.13
CA PHE A 396 -0.73 21.63 14.04
C PHE A 396 -1.25 20.80 15.21
N MET A 397 -2.38 21.17 15.80
CA MET A 397 -2.99 20.40 16.88
C MET A 397 -3.41 19.00 16.42
N ALA A 398 -3.93 18.84 15.21
CA ALA A 398 -4.20 17.52 14.61
C ALA A 398 -2.96 16.65 14.56
N LEU A 399 -1.89 17.23 14.00
CA LEU A 399 -0.61 16.56 13.80
C LEU A 399 -0.03 16.17 15.16
N PHE A 400 0.04 17.12 16.08
CA PHE A 400 0.58 16.92 17.43
C PHE A 400 -0.19 15.83 18.16
N ASN A 401 -1.53 15.92 18.23
CA ASN A 401 -2.34 14.94 18.95
C ASN A 401 -2.22 13.54 18.33
N SER A 402 -2.31 13.43 17.00
CA SER A 402 -2.27 12.15 16.31
C SER A 402 -0.90 11.47 16.42
N ILE A 403 0.19 12.22 16.26
CA ILE A 403 1.54 11.67 16.39
C ILE A 403 1.83 11.23 17.83
N ASN A 404 1.42 12.01 18.83
CA ASN A 404 1.59 11.63 20.23
C ASN A 404 0.72 10.41 20.60
N GLU A 405 -0.51 10.31 20.07
CA GLU A 405 -1.36 9.12 20.23
C GLU A 405 -0.68 7.87 19.65
N ILE A 406 -0.17 7.95 18.41
CA ILE A 406 0.51 6.84 17.75
C ILE A 406 1.79 6.45 18.51
N ALA A 407 2.60 7.43 18.91
CA ALA A 407 3.81 7.18 19.69
C ALA A 407 3.51 6.51 21.03
N TYR A 408 2.47 6.97 21.74
CA TYR A 408 2.00 6.36 22.98
C TYR A 408 1.60 4.90 22.79
N ASP A 409 0.83 4.61 21.74
CA ASP A 409 0.42 3.25 21.43
C ASP A 409 1.59 2.33 21.07
N ILE A 410 2.59 2.85 20.35
CA ILE A 410 3.82 2.11 20.02
C ILE A 410 4.64 1.83 21.28
N VAL A 411 4.81 2.82 22.16
CA VAL A 411 5.47 2.62 23.47
C VAL A 411 4.73 1.56 24.29
N LYS A 412 3.39 1.60 24.31
CA LYS A 412 2.58 0.63 25.03
C LYS A 412 2.73 -0.79 24.48
N LYS A 413 2.88 -0.95 23.16
CA LYS A 413 2.97 -2.26 22.50
C LYS A 413 4.38 -2.84 22.47
N HIS A 414 5.36 -2.00 22.15
CA HIS A 414 6.73 -2.40 21.82
C HIS A 414 7.77 -1.90 22.82
N GLY A 415 7.42 -0.92 23.66
CA GLY A 415 8.32 -0.32 24.66
C GLY A 415 9.30 0.71 24.10
N SER A 416 9.46 0.80 22.78
CA SER A 416 10.29 1.80 22.11
C SER A 416 9.53 3.12 21.94
N ASN A 417 10.20 4.25 22.18
CA ASN A 417 9.64 5.59 21.98
C ASN A 417 10.04 6.13 20.60
N PRO A 418 9.12 6.21 19.62
CA PRO A 418 9.44 6.65 18.27
C PRO A 418 9.36 8.18 18.09
N LEU A 419 8.98 8.94 19.11
CA LEU A 419 8.56 10.34 18.95
C LEU A 419 9.66 11.22 18.36
N SER A 420 10.93 11.02 18.74
CA SER A 420 12.06 11.77 18.18
C SER A 420 12.26 11.50 16.68
N PHE A 421 12.06 10.26 16.24
CA PHE A 421 12.16 9.85 14.84
C PHE A 421 11.03 10.47 14.01
N PHE A 422 9.80 10.42 14.54
CA PHE A 422 8.63 11.04 13.90
C PHE A 422 8.80 12.55 13.75
N ARG A 423 9.18 13.24 14.83
CA ARG A 423 9.43 14.69 14.80
C ARG A 423 10.49 15.05 13.77
N THR A 424 11.61 14.32 13.75
CA THR A 424 12.71 14.59 12.81
C THR A 424 12.23 14.46 11.36
N SER A 425 11.51 13.38 11.05
CA SER A 425 10.95 13.17 9.71
C SER A 425 9.96 14.25 9.30
N LEU A 426 9.01 14.59 10.17
CA LEU A 426 8.02 15.64 9.92
C LEU A 426 8.65 17.02 9.74
N THR A 427 9.71 17.31 10.49
CA THR A 427 10.48 18.55 10.35
C THR A 427 11.11 18.64 8.96
N VAL A 428 11.72 17.55 8.49
CA VAL A 428 12.28 17.48 7.13
C VAL A 428 11.16 17.68 6.10
N PHE A 429 10.06 16.95 6.20
CA PHE A 429 8.90 17.09 5.30
C PHE A 429 8.39 18.54 5.20
N CYS A 430 8.15 19.21 6.33
CA CYS A 430 7.64 20.58 6.33
C CYS A 430 8.64 21.59 5.72
N LYS A 431 9.94 21.40 5.99
CA LYS A 431 10.99 22.30 5.47
C LYS A 431 11.20 22.15 3.96
N LEU A 432 10.94 20.97 3.39
CA LEU A 432 11.19 20.72 1.97
C LEU A 432 10.28 21.55 1.05
N TYR A 433 9.07 21.89 1.49
CA TYR A 433 8.23 22.81 0.73
C TYR A 433 8.92 24.16 0.45
N LEU A 434 9.69 24.68 1.41
CA LEU A 434 10.46 25.92 1.25
C LEU A 434 11.61 25.78 0.23
N GLU A 435 12.05 24.56 -0.04
CA GLU A 435 13.01 24.25 -1.10
C GLU A 435 12.31 24.13 -2.46
N GLU A 436 11.17 23.45 -2.53
CA GLU A 436 10.42 23.27 -3.79
C GLU A 436 9.90 24.58 -4.38
N VAL A 437 9.52 25.54 -3.53
CA VAL A 437 9.10 26.88 -3.97
C VAL A 437 10.18 27.61 -4.78
N LYS A 438 11.46 27.27 -4.59
CA LYS A 438 12.56 27.88 -5.38
C LYS A 438 12.47 27.48 -6.87
N TRP A 439 11.86 26.34 -7.19
CA TRP A 439 11.66 25.87 -8.56
C TRP A 439 10.58 26.64 -9.32
N ILE A 440 9.92 27.63 -8.68
CA ILE A 440 9.11 28.61 -9.40
C ILE A 440 9.99 29.52 -10.27
N GLU A 441 11.23 29.79 -9.82
CA GLU A 441 12.15 30.72 -10.51
C GLU A 441 13.06 30.03 -11.54
N TYR A 442 13.25 28.70 -11.44
CA TYR A 442 14.08 27.93 -12.36
C TYR A 442 13.63 26.46 -12.43
N THR A 443 14.01 25.77 -13.52
CA THR A 443 13.80 24.32 -13.64
C THR A 443 15.07 23.57 -13.22
N PRO A 444 15.03 22.72 -12.18
CA PRO A 444 16.19 21.94 -11.74
C PRO A 444 16.55 20.83 -12.74
N THR A 445 17.73 20.21 -12.57
CA THR A 445 18.04 18.94 -13.24
C THR A 445 17.18 17.81 -12.66
N LEU A 446 17.03 16.69 -13.39
CA LEU A 446 16.26 15.56 -12.85
C LEU A 446 16.87 15.02 -11.55
N GLU A 447 18.20 15.01 -11.44
CA GLU A 447 18.91 14.55 -10.24
C GLU A 447 18.66 15.47 -9.04
N GLU A 448 18.78 16.79 -9.24
CA GLU A 448 18.50 17.80 -8.22
C GLU A 448 17.04 17.70 -7.74
N TYR A 449 16.10 17.63 -8.68
CA TYR A 449 14.69 17.43 -8.38
C TYR A 449 14.46 16.18 -7.53
N LEU A 450 14.97 15.02 -7.98
CA LEU A 450 14.72 13.77 -7.31
C LEU A 450 15.28 13.76 -5.90
N ASN A 451 16.46 14.33 -5.63
CA ASN A 451 17.06 14.40 -4.29
C ASN A 451 16.17 15.09 -3.23
N THR A 452 15.22 15.93 -3.68
CA THR A 452 14.26 16.64 -2.82
C THR A 452 12.86 16.02 -2.91
N ALA A 453 12.38 15.76 -4.13
CA ALA A 453 10.98 15.46 -4.43
C ALA A 453 10.50 14.10 -3.87
N TRP A 454 11.40 13.12 -3.67
CA TRP A 454 11.01 11.84 -3.04
C TRP A 454 10.70 11.99 -1.54
N LEU A 455 11.27 13.00 -0.88
CA LEU A 455 11.04 13.30 0.52
C LEU A 455 9.81 14.20 0.72
N SER A 456 9.63 15.21 -0.15
CA SER A 456 8.51 16.15 -0.08
C SER A 456 7.17 15.49 -0.34
N ALA A 457 7.13 14.37 -1.08
CA ALA A 457 5.91 13.58 -1.28
C ALA A 457 5.38 12.86 -0.01
N GLY A 458 6.03 13.02 1.15
CA GLY A 458 5.57 12.48 2.44
C GLY A 458 5.79 10.97 2.65
N GLY A 459 6.20 10.25 1.59
CA GLY A 459 6.44 8.80 1.63
C GLY A 459 7.45 8.38 2.69
N ASN A 460 8.56 9.12 2.83
CA ASN A 460 9.59 8.84 3.84
C ASN A 460 9.04 8.90 5.27
N THR A 461 8.20 9.88 5.57
CA THR A 461 7.53 9.99 6.87
C THR A 461 6.59 8.81 7.12
N LEU A 462 5.85 8.40 6.09
CA LEU A 462 5.00 7.22 6.18
C LEU A 462 5.82 5.95 6.45
N SER A 463 6.97 5.80 5.80
CA SER A 463 7.93 4.71 6.02
C SER A 463 8.43 4.66 7.46
N ILE A 464 8.80 5.80 8.04
CA ILE A 464 9.28 5.82 9.43
C ILE A 464 8.17 5.44 10.40
N VAL A 465 6.94 5.96 10.21
CA VAL A 465 5.79 5.56 11.04
C VAL A 465 5.47 4.07 10.88
N ALA A 466 5.49 3.57 9.65
CA ALA A 466 5.26 2.16 9.35
C ALA A 466 6.32 1.26 10.00
N PHE A 467 7.59 1.65 9.93
CA PHE A 467 8.70 0.92 10.53
C PHE A 467 8.47 0.70 12.02
N PHE A 468 8.20 1.76 12.79
CA PHE A 468 7.95 1.63 14.23
C PHE A 468 6.62 0.94 14.58
N ALA A 469 5.62 1.02 13.70
CA ALA A 469 4.36 0.30 13.90
C ALA A 469 4.53 -1.22 13.69
N LEU A 470 5.39 -1.63 12.75
CA LEU A 470 5.59 -3.04 12.36
C LEU A 470 6.74 -3.72 13.12
N VAL A 471 7.79 -2.99 13.45
CA VAL A 471 9.04 -3.55 13.99
C VAL A 471 9.07 -3.36 15.51
N ARG A 472 9.00 -4.50 16.23
CA ARG A 472 9.01 -4.51 17.69
C ARG A 472 10.37 -4.15 18.28
N GLU A 473 11.43 -4.77 17.78
CA GLU A 473 12.79 -4.64 18.29
C GLU A 473 13.76 -4.30 17.14
N PRO A 474 13.81 -3.03 16.70
CA PRO A 474 14.68 -2.64 15.62
C PRO A 474 16.15 -2.67 16.05
N THR A 475 17.04 -3.15 15.17
CA THR A 475 18.48 -3.09 15.41
C THR A 475 18.97 -1.65 15.32
N LYS A 476 20.12 -1.36 15.97
CA LYS A 476 20.74 -0.03 15.89
C LYS A 476 21.03 0.37 14.43
N GLU A 477 21.55 -0.56 13.64
CA GLU A 477 21.85 -0.34 12.23
C GLU A 477 20.58 -0.04 11.41
N ALA A 478 19.46 -0.71 11.68
CA ALA A 478 18.18 -0.43 11.02
C ALA A 478 17.66 0.98 11.37
N LEU A 479 17.82 1.41 12.62
CA LEU A 479 17.45 2.76 13.08
C LEU A 479 18.32 3.86 12.45
N GLU A 480 19.61 3.61 12.28
CA GLU A 480 20.53 4.53 11.61
C GLU A 480 20.16 4.64 10.12
N ARG A 481 19.95 3.50 9.44
CA ARG A 481 19.58 3.47 8.01
C ARG A 481 18.20 4.08 7.71
N ILE A 482 17.18 3.81 8.53
CA ILE A 482 15.83 4.34 8.27
C ILE A 482 15.82 5.87 8.26
N MET A 483 16.67 6.49 9.10
CA MET A 483 16.78 7.95 9.21
C MET A 483 17.77 8.58 8.24
N ASP A 484 18.63 7.78 7.60
CA ASP A 484 19.53 8.30 6.56
C ASP A 484 18.74 8.59 5.28
N ILE A 485 18.65 9.87 4.94
CA ILE A 485 17.97 10.38 3.74
C ILE A 485 18.89 10.41 2.51
N ASN A 486 20.20 10.27 2.70
CA ASN A 486 21.15 10.24 1.59
C ASN A 486 21.41 8.80 1.10
N LEU A 487 21.08 7.81 1.93
CA LEU A 487 21.23 6.40 1.59
C LEU A 487 20.37 6.01 0.37
N LEU A 488 21.02 5.43 -0.63
CA LEU A 488 20.36 4.76 -1.75
C LEU A 488 19.98 3.34 -1.33
N ASP A 489 18.73 3.15 -0.94
CA ASP A 489 18.19 1.87 -0.49
C ASP A 489 16.77 1.64 -1.01
N ILE A 490 16.23 0.45 -0.75
CA ILE A 490 14.86 0.05 -1.07
C ILE A 490 13.78 1.09 -0.69
N LYS A 491 13.95 1.82 0.43
CA LYS A 491 13.03 2.88 0.87
C LYS A 491 13.09 4.06 -0.08
N ARG A 492 14.29 4.55 -0.40
CA ARG A 492 14.47 5.65 -1.35
C ARG A 492 13.98 5.27 -2.74
N TYR A 493 14.34 4.10 -3.27
CA TYR A 493 13.87 3.64 -4.59
C TYR A 493 12.35 3.56 -4.67
N THR A 494 11.69 3.08 -3.60
CA THR A 494 10.23 3.00 -3.49
C THR A 494 9.57 4.38 -3.61
N HIS A 495 10.08 5.37 -2.89
CA HIS A 495 9.47 6.70 -2.89
C HIS A 495 9.87 7.56 -4.09
N GLU A 496 11.04 7.32 -4.69
CA GLU A 496 11.37 7.87 -6.00
C GLU A 496 10.42 7.32 -7.08
N ILE A 497 10.13 6.01 -7.10
CA ILE A 497 9.07 5.47 -7.98
C ILE A 497 7.74 6.17 -7.68
N GLY A 498 7.41 6.38 -6.41
CA GLY A 498 6.18 7.07 -6.02
C GLY A 498 6.06 8.48 -6.59
N ARG A 499 7.11 9.29 -6.47
CA ARG A 499 7.16 10.64 -7.04
C ARG A 499 7.07 10.60 -8.57
N LEU A 500 7.82 9.70 -9.22
CA LEU A 500 7.81 9.57 -10.68
C LEU A 500 6.45 9.12 -11.22
N MET A 501 5.77 8.19 -10.53
CA MET A 501 4.42 7.75 -10.88
C MET A 501 3.40 8.88 -10.70
N ASN A 502 3.49 9.61 -9.58
CA ASN A 502 2.68 10.79 -9.34
C ASN A 502 2.86 11.80 -10.49
N ASP A 503 4.09 12.21 -10.83
CA ASP A 503 4.38 13.15 -11.91
C ASP A 503 3.81 12.70 -13.26
N LEU A 504 3.94 11.41 -13.60
CA LEU A 504 3.35 10.86 -14.82
C LEU A 504 1.83 11.01 -14.87
N GLY A 505 1.18 10.90 -13.71
CA GLY A 505 -0.26 10.97 -13.54
C GLY A 505 -0.83 12.38 -13.33
N THR A 506 -0.02 13.35 -12.89
CA THR A 506 -0.48 14.68 -12.49
C THR A 506 0.09 15.83 -13.32
N SER A 507 1.24 15.66 -13.99
CA SER A 507 1.99 16.77 -14.61
C SER A 507 1.16 17.67 -15.53
N SER A 508 0.24 17.12 -16.32
CA SER A 508 -0.61 17.93 -17.21
C SER A 508 -1.55 18.86 -16.43
N ASP A 509 -2.13 18.38 -15.34
CA ASP A 509 -3.03 19.17 -14.48
C ASP A 509 -2.24 20.18 -13.62
N GLU A 510 -1.04 19.79 -13.16
CA GLU A 510 -0.13 20.67 -12.41
C GLU A 510 0.36 21.85 -13.27
N LEU A 511 0.78 21.57 -14.51
CA LEU A 511 1.14 22.63 -15.47
C LEU A 511 -0.02 23.59 -15.75
N ALA A 512 -1.25 23.07 -15.86
CA ALA A 512 -2.43 23.90 -16.08
C ALA A 512 -2.75 24.83 -14.90
N ARG A 513 -2.35 24.45 -13.67
CA ARG A 513 -2.51 25.27 -12.44
C ARG A 513 -1.37 26.27 -12.24
N GLY A 514 -0.29 26.17 -13.02
CA GLY A 514 0.91 27.00 -12.86
C GLY A 514 1.83 26.55 -11.72
N ASN A 515 1.80 25.25 -11.39
CA ASN A 515 2.64 24.66 -10.34
C ASN A 515 4.12 24.55 -10.79
N THR A 516 4.98 24.16 -9.84
CA THR A 516 6.41 23.88 -10.04
C THR A 516 6.65 22.81 -11.12
N PRO A 517 7.84 22.79 -11.76
CA PRO A 517 8.18 21.77 -12.75
C PRO A 517 8.18 20.37 -12.12
N THR A 518 7.59 19.40 -12.82
CA THR A 518 7.68 17.97 -12.45
C THR A 518 8.93 17.32 -13.05
N SER A 519 9.19 16.06 -12.71
CA SER A 519 10.28 15.28 -13.35
C SER A 519 10.21 15.26 -14.87
N ILE A 520 9.02 15.34 -15.47
CA ILE A 520 8.85 15.41 -16.92
C ILE A 520 9.46 16.71 -17.47
N GLN A 521 9.14 17.85 -16.85
CA GLN A 521 9.69 19.15 -17.25
C GLN A 521 11.19 19.23 -16.98
N CYS A 522 11.67 18.64 -15.88
CA CYS A 522 13.11 18.57 -15.59
C CYS A 522 13.87 17.84 -16.71
N VAL A 523 13.37 16.68 -17.16
CA VAL A 523 13.99 15.94 -18.28
C VAL A 523 13.93 16.74 -19.59
N MET A 524 12.81 17.36 -19.90
CA MET A 524 12.66 18.18 -21.10
C MET A 524 13.64 19.36 -21.11
N HIS A 525 13.80 20.02 -19.95
CA HIS A 525 14.71 21.14 -19.78
C HIS A 525 16.19 20.71 -19.91
N GLU A 526 16.57 19.60 -19.27
CA GLU A 526 17.95 19.12 -19.26
C GLU A 526 18.41 18.57 -20.62
N THR A 527 17.50 17.93 -21.37
CA THR A 527 17.87 17.19 -22.60
C THR A 527 17.36 17.80 -23.90
N GLY A 528 16.43 18.77 -23.83
CA GLY A 528 15.70 19.27 -24.99
C GLY A 528 14.73 18.27 -25.62
N ALA A 529 14.41 17.16 -24.93
CA ALA A 529 13.52 16.12 -25.43
C ALA A 529 12.06 16.57 -25.51
N SER A 530 11.28 15.89 -26.36
CA SER A 530 9.82 16.05 -26.37
C SER A 530 9.20 15.47 -25.08
N GLU A 531 8.00 15.92 -24.72
CA GLU A 531 7.27 15.38 -23.56
C GLU A 531 7.07 13.87 -23.65
N SER A 532 6.75 13.34 -24.83
CA SER A 532 6.60 11.89 -25.04
C SER A 532 7.90 11.13 -24.75
N ALA A 533 9.04 11.65 -25.21
CA ALA A 533 10.35 11.07 -24.95
C ALA A 533 10.74 11.19 -23.46
N ALA A 534 10.40 12.31 -22.81
CA ALA A 534 10.60 12.51 -21.37
C ALA A 534 9.77 11.52 -20.55
N ARG A 535 8.47 11.38 -20.82
CA ARG A 535 7.58 10.38 -20.18
C ARG A 535 8.11 8.95 -20.36
N GLN A 536 8.60 8.59 -21.55
CA GLN A 536 9.24 7.28 -21.78
C GLN A 536 10.54 7.12 -20.97
N HIS A 537 11.35 8.17 -20.83
CA HIS A 537 12.53 8.15 -19.98
C HIS A 537 12.16 7.91 -18.51
N ILE A 538 11.15 8.60 -17.98
CA ILE A 538 10.64 8.40 -16.62
C ILE A 538 10.14 6.96 -16.41
N MET A 539 9.41 6.40 -17.38
CA MET A 539 8.98 4.99 -17.32
C MET A 539 10.15 4.00 -17.29
N ARG A 540 11.24 4.25 -18.04
CA ARG A 540 12.46 3.44 -17.96
C ARG A 540 13.11 3.56 -16.59
N LEU A 541 13.18 4.76 -16.04
CA LEU A 541 13.74 5.00 -14.70
C LEU A 541 12.93 4.27 -13.60
N ILE A 542 11.61 4.22 -13.71
CA ILE A 542 10.76 3.41 -12.81
C ILE A 542 11.09 1.91 -12.91
N ASN A 543 11.28 1.39 -14.14
CA ASN A 543 11.68 -0.02 -14.33
C ASN A 543 13.04 -0.31 -13.67
N ASP A 544 14.02 0.57 -13.89
CA ASP A 544 15.37 0.41 -13.32
C ASP A 544 15.33 0.43 -11.78
N LYS A 545 14.49 1.28 -11.17
CA LYS A 545 14.31 1.30 -9.71
C LYS A 545 13.58 0.06 -9.18
N TRP A 546 12.65 -0.52 -9.94
CA TRP A 546 12.06 -1.81 -9.59
C TRP A 546 13.10 -2.93 -9.57
N GLU A 547 14.05 -2.91 -10.51
CA GLU A 547 15.16 -3.87 -10.52
C GLU A 547 16.08 -3.70 -9.30
N MET A 548 16.32 -2.46 -8.85
CA MET A 548 17.04 -2.19 -7.60
C MET A 548 16.27 -2.72 -6.38
N ILE A 549 14.96 -2.50 -6.30
CA ILE A 549 14.11 -3.05 -5.22
C ILE A 549 14.13 -4.58 -5.22
N ASN A 550 14.11 -5.21 -6.40
CA ASN A 550 14.20 -6.66 -6.52
C ASN A 550 15.56 -7.19 -6.03
N SER A 551 16.66 -6.52 -6.38
CA SER A 551 18.02 -6.88 -5.94
C SER A 551 18.17 -6.77 -4.42
N ASP A 552 17.67 -5.69 -3.81
CA ASP A 552 17.75 -5.45 -2.37
C ASP A 552 17.04 -6.55 -1.54
N LYS A 553 16.06 -7.25 -2.12
CA LYS A 553 15.38 -8.37 -1.46
C LYS A 553 16.26 -9.62 -1.36
N LEU A 554 17.17 -9.84 -2.31
CA LEU A 554 18.10 -10.98 -2.27
C LEU A 554 19.24 -10.76 -1.28
N CYS A 555 19.74 -9.54 -1.20
CA CYS A 555 20.76 -9.17 -0.24
C CYS A 555 20.11 -9.15 1.14
N GLN A 556 20.51 -10.04 2.07
CA GLN A 556 19.96 -10.09 3.43
C GLN A 556 19.83 -8.70 4.05
N SER A 557 18.63 -8.12 3.97
CA SER A 557 18.43 -6.72 4.30
C SER A 557 18.53 -6.52 5.79
N VAL A 558 19.04 -5.36 6.19
CA VAL A 558 19.02 -4.94 7.60
C VAL A 558 17.61 -4.59 8.06
N TYR A 559 16.70 -4.35 7.11
CA TYR A 559 15.29 -4.18 7.41
C TYR A 559 14.58 -5.52 7.64
N PRO A 560 13.69 -5.62 8.65
CA PRO A 560 12.85 -6.79 8.82
C PRO A 560 11.92 -7.03 7.63
N GLU A 561 11.59 -8.30 7.37
CA GLU A 561 10.73 -8.74 6.25
C GLU A 561 9.41 -7.95 6.16
N LEU A 562 8.77 -7.66 7.30
CA LEU A 562 7.53 -6.88 7.33
C LEU A 562 7.68 -5.45 6.79
N PHE A 563 8.83 -4.82 7.00
CA PHE A 563 9.12 -3.50 6.44
C PHE A 563 9.46 -3.58 4.95
N ILE A 564 10.13 -4.64 4.51
CA ILE A 564 10.38 -4.90 3.09
C ILE A 564 9.04 -5.08 2.35
N ASP A 565 8.13 -5.88 2.91
CA ASP A 565 6.79 -6.07 2.34
C ASP A 565 6.02 -4.74 2.25
N PHE A 566 6.18 -3.88 3.26
CA PHE A 566 5.59 -2.54 3.27
C PHE A 566 6.10 -1.66 2.13
N VAL A 567 7.42 -1.57 1.92
CA VAL A 567 7.98 -0.73 0.85
C VAL A 567 7.57 -1.26 -0.52
N GLN A 568 7.59 -2.60 -0.74
CA GLN A 568 7.12 -3.20 -1.99
C GLN A 568 5.63 -2.93 -2.24
N SER A 569 4.80 -3.01 -1.20
CA SER A 569 3.37 -2.73 -1.28
C SER A 569 3.09 -1.24 -1.48
N SER A 570 3.93 -0.36 -0.95
CA SER A 570 3.91 1.08 -1.24
C SER A 570 4.15 1.34 -2.73
N THR A 571 5.15 0.68 -3.32
CA THR A 571 5.44 0.80 -4.77
C THR A 571 4.26 0.37 -5.64
N ARG A 572 3.57 -0.72 -5.26
CA ARG A 572 2.33 -1.18 -5.91
C ARG A 572 1.18 -0.19 -5.74
N GLY A 573 1.10 0.46 -4.57
CA GLY A 573 0.14 1.53 -4.27
C GLY A 573 0.30 2.70 -5.24
N TYR A 574 1.52 3.18 -5.45
CA TYR A 574 1.77 4.28 -6.40
C TYR A 574 1.28 3.96 -7.82
N HIS A 575 1.49 2.73 -8.30
CA HIS A 575 0.91 2.28 -9.56
C HIS A 575 -0.62 2.31 -9.56
N CYS A 576 -1.26 1.77 -8.53
CA CYS A 576 -2.72 1.74 -8.43
C CYS A 576 -3.35 3.15 -8.50
N TYR A 577 -2.71 4.15 -7.90
CA TYR A 577 -3.26 5.49 -7.82
C TYR A 577 -2.97 6.36 -9.04
N TYR A 578 -1.79 6.20 -9.66
CA TYR A 578 -1.32 7.17 -10.65
C TYR A 578 -1.21 6.63 -12.09
N LEU A 579 -1.40 5.31 -12.31
CA LEU A 579 -1.32 4.71 -13.65
C LEU A 579 -2.30 5.36 -14.65
N HIS A 580 -3.49 5.75 -14.19
CA HIS A 580 -4.56 6.32 -15.01
C HIS A 580 -4.78 7.82 -14.73
N GLY A 581 -3.71 8.52 -14.35
CA GLY A 581 -3.71 9.92 -13.92
C GLY A 581 -3.92 10.09 -12.42
N ASP A 582 -4.26 11.29 -11.96
CA ASP A 582 -4.44 11.54 -10.52
C ASP A 582 -5.65 10.81 -9.92
N GLY A 583 -5.42 9.63 -9.34
CA GLY A 583 -6.43 8.87 -8.61
C GLY A 583 -6.63 9.34 -7.17
N TYR A 584 -5.70 10.12 -6.60
CA TYR A 584 -5.77 10.54 -5.20
C TYR A 584 -6.42 11.93 -5.04
N GLY A 585 -5.92 12.93 -5.76
CA GLY A 585 -6.33 14.33 -5.61
C GLY A 585 -7.69 14.63 -6.25
N VAL A 586 -8.02 14.00 -7.37
CA VAL A 586 -9.34 14.11 -8.00
C VAL A 586 -10.29 13.11 -7.36
N ALA A 587 -11.41 13.60 -6.78
CA ALA A 587 -12.40 12.76 -6.12
C ALA A 587 -12.84 11.60 -7.03
N ALA A 588 -12.36 10.41 -6.69
CA ALA A 588 -12.57 9.10 -7.30
C ALA A 588 -12.90 9.12 -8.80
N LYS A 589 -11.86 9.07 -9.65
CA LYS A 589 -12.01 8.56 -11.04
C LYS A 589 -12.73 7.21 -11.01
N ASP A 590 -13.52 6.91 -12.03
CA ASP A 590 -14.40 5.72 -12.10
C ASP A 590 -13.70 4.42 -11.67
N LEU A 591 -12.42 4.26 -12.00
CA LEU A 591 -11.63 3.08 -11.63
C LEU A 591 -11.36 2.96 -10.12
N LEU A 592 -10.80 3.99 -9.48
CA LEU A 592 -10.47 3.94 -8.04
C LEU A 592 -11.75 3.83 -7.20
N LYS A 593 -12.82 4.49 -7.64
CA LYS A 593 -14.16 4.33 -7.06
C LYS A 593 -14.61 2.87 -7.10
N GLY A 594 -14.46 2.19 -8.23
CA GLY A 594 -14.77 0.77 -8.37
C GLY A 594 -13.94 -0.12 -7.43
N HIS A 595 -12.66 0.20 -7.25
CA HIS A 595 -11.80 -0.49 -6.28
C HIS A 595 -12.31 -0.34 -4.84
N LEU A 596 -12.65 0.89 -4.42
CA LEU A 596 -13.21 1.19 -3.10
C LEU A 596 -14.52 0.41 -2.87
N ILE A 597 -15.42 0.41 -3.86
CA ILE A 597 -16.71 -0.29 -3.79
C ILE A 597 -16.50 -1.79 -3.62
N SER A 598 -15.73 -2.40 -4.52
CA SER A 598 -15.50 -3.85 -4.50
C SER A 598 -14.76 -4.32 -3.25
N LEU A 599 -13.89 -3.47 -2.67
CA LEU A 599 -13.09 -3.83 -1.51
C LEU A 599 -13.85 -3.64 -0.20
N TYR A 600 -14.69 -2.62 -0.08
CA TYR A 600 -15.29 -2.23 1.20
C TYR A 600 -16.79 -2.45 1.30
N PHE A 601 -17.53 -2.42 0.19
CA PHE A 601 -18.99 -2.34 0.24
C PHE A 601 -19.68 -3.53 -0.43
N GLU A 602 -19.07 -4.16 -1.42
CA GLU A 602 -19.63 -5.30 -2.14
C GLU A 602 -18.96 -6.63 -1.70
N PRO A 603 -19.64 -7.47 -0.89
CA PRO A 603 -19.14 -8.80 -0.58
C PRO A 603 -19.25 -9.72 -1.80
N ILE A 604 -18.33 -10.68 -1.91
CA ILE A 604 -18.36 -11.69 -2.97
C ILE A 604 -19.47 -12.70 -2.68
N PRO A 605 -20.41 -12.96 -3.60
CA PRO A 605 -21.47 -13.94 -3.39
C PRO A 605 -20.91 -15.34 -3.11
N ILE A 606 -21.35 -15.94 -2.00
CA ILE A 606 -21.05 -17.34 -1.66
C ILE A 606 -22.31 -18.16 -1.90
N ALA A 607 -22.24 -19.13 -2.80
CA ALA A 607 -23.32 -20.11 -2.99
C ALA A 607 -23.36 -21.04 -1.77
N TYR A 608 -24.00 -20.61 -0.68
CA TYR A 608 -24.19 -21.46 0.49
C TYR A 608 -25.24 -22.52 0.14
N LYS A 609 -24.83 -23.76 -0.09
CA LYS A 609 -25.73 -24.92 0.00
C LYS A 609 -25.73 -25.36 1.46
N GLU A 610 -26.84 -25.15 2.15
CA GLU A 610 -27.04 -25.60 3.55
C GLU A 610 -26.85 -27.12 3.74
N ASP A 611 -26.77 -27.90 2.65
CA ASP A 611 -26.68 -29.36 2.67
C ASP A 611 -25.39 -29.94 2.04
N ALA A 612 -24.25 -29.25 2.13
CA ALA A 612 -22.98 -29.92 1.81
C ALA A 612 -22.68 -30.97 2.89
N PRO A 613 -22.56 -32.27 2.55
CA PRO A 613 -22.43 -33.33 3.55
C PRO A 613 -21.20 -33.07 4.42
N SER A 614 -21.39 -33.25 5.73
CA SER A 614 -20.31 -33.35 6.70
C SER A 614 -19.30 -34.40 6.21
N ILE A 615 -18.11 -33.94 5.83
CA ILE A 615 -16.93 -34.79 5.59
C ILE A 615 -16.11 -34.79 6.86
#